data_AF-A0A7H8IF48-F1
#
_entry.id   AF-A0A7H8IF48-F1
#
_cell.length_a   1.000
_cell.length_b   1.000
_cell.length_c   1.000
_cell.angle_alpha   90.00
_cell.angle_beta   90.00
_cell.angle_gamma   90.00
#
_symmetry.space_group_name_H-M   'P 1'
#
loop_
_entity.id
_entity.type
_entity.pdbx_description
1 polymer ?
#
loop_
_entity_poly.entity_id
_entity_poly.type
_entity_poly.pdbx_seq_one_letter_code
_entity_poly.pdbx_strand_id
1 'polypeptide(L)'
;MSTAGATGPGGVTAGINRIEGYLLLHRERDTARERARRFTGRLDWLTSAQRAEVERLYVQDQLTVTEQNLRQVARRCEELRAEYQEVYRALRRRLLLASLLGGLVLAVTAAALAGR
;
A
#
# COMPACT_ATOMS: atom_id res chain seq x y z
N MET A 1 11.38 13.86 17.73
CA MET A 1 11.11 13.18 16.45
C MET A 1 12.46 12.91 15.78
N SER A 2 12.94 11.66 15.82
CA SER A 2 14.34 11.30 15.53
C SER A 2 14.63 11.32 14.02
N THR A 3 15.56 12.17 13.59
CA THR A 3 16.05 12.31 12.20
C THR A 3 17.09 11.26 11.82
N ALA A 4 17.51 10.39 12.74
CA ALA A 4 18.56 9.39 12.51
C ALA A 4 18.14 8.21 11.60
N GLY A 5 16.85 8.05 11.30
CA GLY A 5 16.34 6.99 10.41
C GLY A 5 16.25 7.38 8.92
N ALA A 6 16.46 8.65 8.56
CA ALA A 6 16.21 9.15 7.21
C ALA A 6 17.25 8.69 6.17
N THR A 7 18.48 8.39 6.61
CA THR A 7 19.62 8.06 5.73
C THR A 7 19.82 6.55 5.53
N GLY A 8 19.04 5.71 6.21
CA GLY A 8 19.06 4.26 6.01
C GLY A 8 18.22 3.84 4.79
N PRO A 9 18.41 2.62 4.26
CA PRO A 9 17.66 2.12 3.09
C PRO A 9 16.12 2.16 3.28
N GLY A 10 15.64 2.07 4.53
CA GLY A 10 14.23 2.27 4.87
C GLY A 10 13.73 3.71 4.74
N GLY A 11 14.60 4.70 5.00
CA GLY A 11 14.27 6.12 4.86
C GLY A 11 14.14 6.55 3.40
N VAL A 12 15.02 6.05 2.52
CA VAL A 12 14.94 6.29 1.07
C VAL A 12 13.64 5.72 0.49
N THR A 13 13.28 4.48 0.85
CA THR A 13 12.05 3.83 0.39
C THR A 13 10.80 4.58 0.88
N ALA A 14 10.78 5.00 2.15
CA ALA A 14 9.68 5.82 2.68
C ALA A 14 9.56 7.18 1.99
N GLY A 15 10.69 7.79 1.62
CA GLY A 15 10.75 9.02 0.83
C GLY A 15 10.16 8.85 -0.56
N ILE A 16 10.55 7.80 -1.28
CA ILE A 16 10.02 7.47 -2.62
C ILE A 16 8.51 7.27 -2.55
N ASN A 17 8.02 6.43 -1.63
CA ASN A 17 6.58 6.19 -1.48
C ASN A 17 5.78 7.48 -1.23
N ARG A 18 6.36 8.43 -0.48
CA ARG A 18 5.72 9.73 -0.23
C ARG A 18 5.65 10.58 -1.49
N ILE A 19 6.74 10.62 -2.27
CA ILE A 19 6.79 11.35 -3.53
C ILE A 19 5.81 10.73 -4.53
N GLU A 20 5.81 9.41 -4.68
CA GLU A 20 4.85 8.69 -5.52
C GLU A 20 3.40 9.00 -5.12
N GLY A 21 3.09 8.95 -3.82
CA GLY A 21 1.76 9.32 -3.32
C GLY A 21 1.38 10.76 -3.65
N TYR A 22 2.31 11.71 -3.52
CA TYR A 22 2.10 13.10 -3.93
C TYR A 22 1.84 13.22 -5.44
N LEU A 23 2.64 12.55 -6.27
CA LEU A 23 2.52 12.58 -7.73
C LEU A 23 1.20 11.96 -8.21
N LEU A 24 0.76 10.86 -7.58
CA LEU A 24 -0.53 10.23 -7.85
C LEU A 24 -1.69 11.16 -7.50
N LEU A 25 -1.65 11.80 -6.32
CA LEU A 25 -2.67 12.75 -5.92
C LEU A 25 -2.71 13.97 -6.84
N HIS A 26 -1.55 14.48 -7.24
CA HIS A 26 -1.47 15.60 -8.17
C HIS A 26 -2.10 15.24 -9.53
N ARG A 27 -1.77 14.07 -10.07
CA ARG A 27 -2.39 13.54 -11.30
C ARG A 27 -3.90 13.40 -11.17
N GLU A 28 -4.39 12.86 -10.06
CA GLU A 28 -5.84 12.68 -9.88
C GLU A 28 -6.55 14.04 -9.80
N ARG A 29 -5.96 15.04 -9.15
CA ARG A 29 -6.52 16.41 -9.12
C ARG A 29 -6.64 17.02 -10.52
N ASP A 30 -5.62 16.89 -11.34
CA ASP A 30 -5.64 17.45 -12.70
C ASP A 30 -6.62 16.69 -13.60
N THR A 31 -6.70 15.37 -13.44
CA THR A 31 -7.68 14.55 -14.14
C THR A 31 -9.11 14.91 -13.72
N ALA A 32 -9.36 15.09 -12.41
CA ALA A 32 -10.66 15.51 -11.90
C ALA A 32 -11.07 16.90 -12.44
N ARG A 33 -10.13 17.85 -12.50
CA ARG A 33 -10.37 19.18 -13.10
C ARG A 33 -10.71 19.09 -14.59
N GLU A 34 -10.02 18.24 -15.34
CA GLU A 34 -10.31 18.04 -16.75
C GLU A 34 -11.68 17.39 -16.97
N ARG A 35 -12.04 16.40 -16.15
CA ARG A 35 -13.39 15.80 -16.15
C ARG A 35 -14.44 16.86 -15.83
N ALA A 36 -14.19 17.72 -14.83
CA ALA A 36 -15.10 18.78 -14.43
C ALA A 36 -15.32 19.79 -15.57
N ARG A 37 -14.25 20.28 -16.22
CA ARG A 37 -14.33 21.17 -17.38
C ARG A 37 -15.09 20.55 -18.54
N ARG A 38 -14.84 19.28 -18.84
CA ARG A 38 -15.56 18.55 -19.89
C ARG A 38 -17.04 18.40 -19.54
N PHE A 39 -17.36 18.14 -18.28
CA PHE A 39 -18.73 18.00 -17.81
C PHE A 39 -19.49 19.33 -17.91
N THR A 40 -18.94 20.40 -17.34
CA THR A 40 -19.57 21.71 -17.42
C THR A 40 -19.61 22.24 -18.84
N GLY A 41 -18.60 21.92 -19.67
CA GLY A 41 -18.52 22.26 -21.10
C GLY A 41 -19.73 21.83 -21.93
N ARG A 42 -20.53 20.87 -21.42
CA ARG A 42 -21.78 20.39 -22.05
C ARG A 42 -23.03 21.15 -21.58
N LEU A 43 -22.88 22.07 -20.63
CA LEU A 43 -23.96 22.82 -20.01
C LEU A 43 -23.85 24.28 -20.45
N ASP A 44 -24.36 24.57 -21.65
CA ASP A 44 -24.22 25.88 -22.30
C ASP A 44 -25.04 26.99 -21.62
N TRP A 45 -26.00 26.60 -20.78
CA TRP A 45 -26.85 27.52 -20.00
C TRP A 45 -26.16 28.05 -18.72
N LEU A 46 -24.99 27.51 -18.34
CA LEU A 46 -24.26 27.98 -17.17
C LEU A 46 -23.41 29.21 -17.49
N THR A 47 -23.56 30.24 -16.66
CA THR A 47 -22.62 31.38 -16.65
C THR A 47 -21.21 30.93 -16.24
N SER A 48 -20.19 31.74 -16.56
CA SER A 48 -18.79 31.46 -16.20
C SER A 48 -18.59 31.28 -14.69
N ALA A 49 -19.27 32.08 -13.87
CA ALA A 49 -19.21 31.99 -12.41
C ALA A 49 -19.85 30.69 -11.88
N GLN A 50 -21.03 30.32 -12.40
CA GLN A 50 -21.70 29.06 -12.02
C GLN A 50 -20.90 27.84 -12.48
N ARG A 51 -20.29 27.92 -13.65
CA ARG A 51 -19.38 26.89 -14.19
C ARG A 51 -18.18 26.66 -13.28
N ALA A 52 -17.49 27.72 -12.88
CA ALA A 52 -16.33 27.64 -11.98
C ALA A 52 -16.72 27.06 -10.60
N GLU A 53 -17.91 27.41 -10.09
CA GLU A 53 -18.45 26.87 -8.85
C GLU A 53 -18.69 25.36 -8.95
N VAL A 54 -19.39 24.91 -9.99
CA VAL A 54 -19.66 23.48 -10.24
C VAL A 54 -18.36 22.71 -10.43
N GLU A 55 -17.39 23.25 -11.16
CA GLU A 55 -16.10 22.60 -11.34
C GLU A 55 -15.36 22.42 -10.02
N ARG A 56 -15.38 23.43 -9.14
CA ARG A 56 -14.73 23.33 -7.83
C ARG A 56 -15.37 22.27 -6.95
N LEU A 57 -16.71 22.26 -6.87
CA LEU A 57 -17.47 21.29 -6.08
C LEU A 57 -17.29 19.87 -6.62
N TYR A 58 -17.32 19.71 -7.94
CA TYR A 58 -17.08 18.42 -8.61
C TYR A 58 -15.70 17.86 -8.27
N VAL A 59 -14.65 18.68 -8.37
CA VAL A 59 -13.28 18.25 -8.05
C VAL A 59 -13.16 17.87 -6.58
N GLN A 60 -13.78 18.63 -5.68
CA GLN A 60 -13.77 18.32 -4.26
C GLN A 60 -14.44 16.96 -3.97
N ASP A 61 -15.64 16.74 -4.52
CA ASP A 61 -16.38 15.49 -4.34
C ASP A 61 -15.62 14.28 -4.90
N GLN A 62 -15.09 14.41 -6.11
CA GLN A 62 -14.30 13.36 -6.75
C GLN A 62 -13.07 12.97 -5.90
N LEU A 63 -12.39 13.94 -5.30
CA LEU A 63 -11.24 13.65 -4.42
C LEU A 63 -11.66 12.95 -3.14
N THR A 64 -12.79 13.34 -2.54
CA THR A 64 -13.35 12.68 -1.35
C THR A 64 -13.71 11.23 -1.64
N VAL A 65 -14.38 10.95 -2.76
CA VAL A 65 -14.73 9.58 -3.17
C VAL A 65 -13.46 8.76 -3.42
N THR A 66 -12.49 9.30 -4.15
CA THR A 66 -11.22 8.60 -4.39
C THR A 66 -10.48 8.29 -3.10
N GLU A 67 -10.43 9.23 -2.15
CA GLU A 67 -9.81 9.00 -0.84
C GLU A 67 -10.49 7.88 -0.06
N GLN A 68 -11.83 7.85 -0.03
CA GLN A 68 -12.59 6.80 0.64
C GLN A 68 -12.31 5.43 0.02
N ASN A 69 -12.32 5.34 -1.31
CA ASN A 69 -12.01 4.10 -2.03
C ASN A 69 -10.58 3.61 -1.75
N LEU A 70 -9.60 4.51 -1.77
CA LEU A 70 -8.21 4.17 -1.47
C LEU A 70 -8.05 3.66 -0.04
N ARG A 71 -8.71 4.29 0.93
CA ARG A 71 -8.71 3.84 2.33
C ARG A 71 -9.35 2.45 2.48
N GLN A 72 -10.45 2.20 1.77
CA GLN A 72 -11.08 0.89 1.79
C GLN A 72 -10.17 -0.18 1.18
N VAL A 73 -9.56 0.08 0.02
CA VAL A 73 -8.62 -0.84 -0.61
C VAL A 73 -7.41 -1.09 0.29
N ALA A 74 -6.83 -0.04 0.89
CA ALA A 74 -5.72 -0.18 1.82
C ALA A 74 -6.08 -1.08 3.00
N ARG A 75 -7.25 -0.87 3.63
CA ARG A 75 -7.75 -1.71 4.71
C ARG A 75 -7.91 -3.17 4.27
N ARG A 76 -8.51 -3.41 3.10
CA ARG A 76 -8.69 -4.77 2.56
C ARG A 76 -7.35 -5.45 2.26
N CYS A 77 -6.37 -4.70 1.75
CA CYS A 77 -5.01 -5.22 1.55
C CYS A 77 -4.33 -5.58 2.87
N GLU A 78 -4.52 -4.79 3.92
CA GLU A 78 -4.00 -5.08 5.26
C GLU A 78 -4.66 -6.34 5.85
N GLU A 79 -5.97 -6.47 5.74
CA GLU A 79 -6.74 -7.65 6.16
C GLU A 79 -6.25 -8.90 5.44
N LEU A 80 -6.18 -8.88 4.10
CA LEU A 80 -5.65 -9.99 3.30
C LEU A 80 -4.20 -10.32 3.71
N ARG A 81 -3.34 -9.31 3.86
CA ARG A 81 -1.96 -9.53 4.28
C ARG A 81 -1.87 -10.20 5.65
N ALA A 82 -2.75 -9.84 6.59
CA ALA A 82 -2.80 -10.47 7.91
C ALA A 82 -3.22 -11.95 7.80
N GLU A 83 -4.27 -12.26 7.03
CA GLU A 83 -4.75 -13.63 6.79
C GLU A 83 -3.64 -14.52 6.20
N TYR A 84 -2.94 -14.03 5.17
CA TYR A 84 -1.86 -14.79 4.53
C TYR A 84 -0.61 -14.92 5.41
N GLN A 85 -0.30 -13.89 6.20
CA GLN A 85 0.84 -13.94 7.12
C GLN A 85 0.67 -15.01 8.20
N GLU A 86 -0.55 -15.26 8.68
CA GLU A 86 -0.81 -16.33 9.65
C GLU A 86 -0.50 -17.72 9.07
N VAL A 87 -0.97 -17.98 7.84
CA VAL A 87 -0.67 -19.23 7.12
C VAL A 87 0.84 -19.38 6.90
N TYR A 88 1.51 -18.31 6.46
CA TYR A 88 2.96 -18.33 6.22
C TYR A 88 3.76 -18.55 7.52
N ARG A 89 3.35 -17.91 8.62
CA ARG A 89 3.97 -18.11 9.95
C ARG A 89 3.80 -19.54 10.43
N ALA A 90 2.65 -20.16 10.20
CA ALA A 90 2.42 -21.56 10.55
C ALA A 90 3.31 -22.51 9.73
N LEU A 91 3.38 -22.31 8.40
CA LEU A 91 4.20 -23.14 7.53
C LEU A 91 5.70 -22.97 7.82
N ARG A 92 6.16 -21.73 8.01
CA ARG A 92 7.55 -21.42 8.40
C ARG A 92 7.92 -22.09 9.72
N ARG A 93 7.05 -22.03 10.74
CA ARG A 93 7.28 -22.73 12.02
C ARG A 93 7.42 -24.23 11.83
N ARG A 94 6.52 -24.85 11.05
CA ARG A 94 6.58 -26.30 10.77
C ARG A 94 7.89 -26.67 10.06
N LEU A 95 8.31 -25.89 9.07
CA LEU A 95 9.54 -26.14 8.33
C LEU A 95 10.77 -26.01 9.24
N LEU A 96 10.81 -24.98 10.11
CA LEU A 96 11.90 -24.81 11.07
C LEU A 96 11.96 -25.96 12.08
N LEU A 97 10.81 -26.41 12.60
CA LEU A 97 10.77 -27.57 13.50
C LEU A 97 11.23 -28.84 12.81
N ALA A 98 10.76 -29.09 11.58
CA ALA A 98 11.18 -30.25 10.80
C ALA A 98 12.69 -30.21 10.50
N SER A 99 13.27 -29.05 10.16
CA SER A 99 14.71 -28.91 9.93
C SER A 99 15.52 -29.11 11.21
N LEU A 100 15.04 -28.61 12.36
CA LEU A 100 15.72 -28.80 13.64
C LEU A 100 15.69 -30.26 14.09
N LEU A 101 14.54 -30.92 13.96
CA LEU A 101 14.40 -32.35 14.28
C LEU A 101 15.25 -33.21 13.35
N GLY A 102 15.22 -32.94 12.04
CA GLY A 102 16.08 -33.63 11.06
C GLY A 102 17.56 -33.44 11.36
N GLY A 103 17.99 -32.22 11.70
CA GLY A 103 19.36 -31.92 12.12
C GLY A 103 19.77 -32.65 13.41
N LEU A 104 18.87 -32.72 14.40
CA LEU A 104 19.11 -33.47 15.64
C LEU A 104 19.27 -34.97 15.37
N VAL A 105 18.41 -35.56 14.55
CA VAL A 105 18.50 -36.97 14.17
C VAL A 105 19.83 -37.24 13.46
N LEU A 106 20.21 -36.39 12.48
CA LEU A 106 21.48 -36.51 11.78
C LEU A 106 22.67 -36.41 12.75
N ALA A 107 22.66 -35.45 13.68
CA ALA A 107 23.72 -35.28 14.67
C ALA A 107 23.84 -36.50 15.61
N VAL A 108 22.71 -37.04 16.09
CA VAL A 108 22.68 -38.24 16.94
C VAL A 108 23.22 -39.46 16.18
N THR A 109 22.78 -39.67 14.94
CA THR A 109 23.28 -40.79 14.12
C THR A 109 24.77 -40.69 13.84
N ALA A 110 25.28 -39.49 13.54
CA ALA A 110 26.70 -39.25 13.34
C ALA A 110 27.51 -39.50 14.63
N ALA A 111 27.02 -39.04 15.78
CA ALA A 111 27.67 -39.29 17.07
C ALA A 111 27.68 -40.79 17.42
N ALA A 112 26.60 -41.51 17.16
CA ALA A 112 26.51 -42.95 17.37
C ALA A 112 27.45 -43.74 16.45
N LEU A 113 27.67 -43.28 15.21
CA LEU A 113 28.63 -43.85 14.29
C LEU A 113 30.09 -43.53 14.66
N ALA A 114 30.37 -42.32 15.16
CA ALA A 114 31.71 -41.91 15.57
C ALA A 114 32.15 -42.52 16.92
N GLY A 115 31.18 -42.88 17.78
CA GLY A 115 31.43 -43.56 19.04
C GLY A 115 31.49 -45.09 18.96
N ARG A 116 31.27 -45.68 17.78
CA ARG A 116 31.47 -47.11 17.48
C ARG A 116 32.83 -47.35 16.84
#